data_AF-A0A9E7HEW4-F1
#
_entry.id   AF-A0A9E7HEW4-F1
#
_cell.length_a   1.000
_cell.length_b   1.000
_cell.length_c   1.000
_cell.angle_alpha   90.00
_cell.angle_beta   90.00
_cell.angle_gamma   90.00
#
_symmetry.space_group_name_H-M   'P 1'
#
loop_
_entity.id
_entity.type
_entity.pdbx_description
1 polymer ?
#
loop_
_entity_poly.entity_id
_entity_poly.type
_entity_poly.pdbx_seq_one_letter_code
_entity_poly.pdbx_strand_id
1 'polypeptide(L)'
;MNGEDCVQRPLFGGAISSCFPLRFQDVSNIREVPDHQEVFADPDQDGSLIFELLDLKHEVGDGGSAVWFLQDIAREQDAEETMHSGTLEAVGLTSLNGPAIVTTAVSQMATAKGRQGRETHNLVRVVYLANLRFYRCGDHCI
;
A
#
# COMPACT_ATOMS: atom_id res chain seq x y z
N MET A 1 -19.51 0.34 -20.62
CA MET A 1 -18.58 0.96 -19.66
C MET A 1 -19.05 0.51 -18.29
N ASN A 2 -18.58 -0.65 -17.81
CA ASN A 2 -18.95 -1.13 -16.48
C ASN A 2 -18.08 -0.37 -15.48
N GLY A 3 -18.61 0.75 -14.98
CA GLY A 3 -18.07 1.36 -13.77
C GLY A 3 -18.22 0.34 -12.67
N GLU A 4 -17.11 -0.19 -12.19
CA GLU A 4 -17.14 -1.02 -11.00
C GLU A 4 -17.63 -0.12 -9.87
N ASP A 5 -18.82 -0.37 -9.36
CA ASP A 5 -19.41 0.43 -8.29
C ASP A 5 -18.46 0.38 -7.08
N CYS A 6 -17.77 1.49 -6.89
CA CYS A 6 -16.86 1.71 -5.77
C CYS A 6 -17.71 1.92 -4.53
N VAL A 7 -17.45 1.15 -3.47
CA VAL A 7 -18.19 1.26 -2.21
C VAL A 7 -17.28 1.87 -1.18
N GLN A 8 -17.79 2.89 -0.49
CA GLN A 8 -17.08 3.51 0.61
C GLN A 8 -17.03 2.54 1.81
N ARG A 9 -15.83 2.29 2.32
CA ARG A 9 -15.60 1.43 3.48
C ARG A 9 -14.79 2.17 4.56
N PRO A 10 -15.21 2.08 5.84
CA PRO A 10 -14.39 2.56 6.95
C PRO A 10 -13.19 1.63 7.14
N LEU A 11 -12.02 2.21 7.41
CA LEU A 11 -10.80 1.53 7.80
C LEU A 11 -10.37 2.03 9.19
N PHE A 12 -9.69 1.18 9.95
CA PHE A 12 -9.15 1.40 11.29
C PHE A 12 -10.20 1.98 12.24
N GLY A 13 -11.31 1.25 12.41
CA GLY A 13 -12.43 1.67 13.28
C GLY A 13 -13.15 2.93 12.78
N GLY A 14 -13.00 3.28 11.50
CA GLY A 14 -13.62 4.46 10.89
C GLY A 14 -12.78 5.75 10.97
N ALA A 15 -11.53 5.66 11.42
CA ALA A 15 -10.60 6.79 11.40
C ALA A 15 -10.24 7.21 9.96
N ILE A 16 -10.22 6.25 9.04
CA ILE A 16 -9.98 6.48 7.61
C ILE A 16 -11.19 5.98 6.83
N SER A 17 -11.52 6.65 5.74
CA SER A 17 -12.53 6.19 4.79
C SER A 17 -11.87 6.02 3.43
N SER A 18 -12.07 4.86 2.82
CA SER A 18 -11.57 4.55 1.47
C SER A 18 -12.73 4.11 0.58
N CYS A 19 -12.55 4.15 -0.73
CA CYS A 19 -13.51 3.63 -1.70
C CYS A 19 -12.79 2.68 -2.64
N PHE A 20 -13.27 1.44 -2.72
CA PHE A 20 -12.78 0.44 -3.66
C PHE A 20 -13.90 -0.53 -4.06
N PRO A 21 -13.71 -1.35 -5.12
CA PRO A 21 -14.78 -2.20 -5.63
C PRO A 21 -15.30 -3.22 -4.62
N LEU A 22 -16.61 -3.50 -4.68
CA LEU A 22 -17.30 -4.39 -3.75
C LEU A 22 -16.72 -5.82 -3.69
N ARG A 23 -16.13 -6.30 -4.79
CA ARG A 23 -15.58 -7.67 -4.90
C ARG A 23 -14.45 -7.98 -3.92
N PHE A 24 -13.78 -6.96 -3.39
CA PHE A 24 -12.75 -7.14 -2.37
C PHE A 24 -13.37 -7.54 -1.03
N GLN A 25 -13.03 -8.74 -0.57
CA GLN A 25 -13.53 -9.34 0.66
C GLN A 25 -12.51 -9.21 1.78
N ASP A 26 -12.97 -8.92 2.99
CA ASP A 26 -12.11 -8.81 4.16
C ASP A 26 -11.61 -10.18 4.60
N VAL A 27 -10.28 -10.31 4.66
CA VAL A 27 -9.57 -11.55 4.97
C VAL A 27 -9.49 -11.79 6.50
N SER A 28 -9.81 -10.79 7.33
CA SER A 28 -9.86 -10.91 8.80
C SER A 28 -10.85 -11.99 9.28
N ASN A 29 -11.87 -12.29 8.48
CA ASN A 29 -12.85 -13.35 8.76
C ASN A 29 -12.25 -14.77 8.67
N ILE A 30 -11.09 -14.91 8.03
CA ILE A 30 -10.50 -16.21 7.67
C ILE A 30 -9.18 -16.43 8.40
N ARG A 31 -8.44 -15.36 8.71
CA ARG A 31 -7.18 -15.41 9.47
C ARG A 31 -7.03 -14.16 10.32
N GLU A 32 -6.20 -14.27 11.35
CA GLU A 32 -5.78 -13.12 12.12
C GLU A 32 -4.96 -12.14 11.25
N VAL A 33 -5.29 -10.86 11.37
CA VAL A 33 -4.61 -9.74 10.72
C VAL A 33 -4.20 -8.77 11.84
N PRO A 34 -2.95 -8.28 11.89
CA PRO A 34 -2.52 -7.32 12.91
C PRO A 34 -3.40 -6.07 12.93
N ASP A 35 -3.61 -5.47 14.11
CA ASP A 35 -4.52 -4.32 14.29
C ASP A 35 -4.16 -3.08 13.45
N HIS A 36 -2.89 -2.93 13.08
CA HIS A 36 -2.40 -1.84 12.24
C HIS A 36 -2.49 -2.15 10.73
N GLN A 37 -3.08 -3.29 10.36
CA GLN A 37 -3.24 -3.74 8.98
C GLN A 37 -4.70 -4.12 8.70
N GLU A 38 -5.17 -3.79 7.50
CA GLU A 38 -6.42 -4.30 6.94
C GLU A 38 -6.16 -4.91 5.57
N VAL A 39 -6.64 -6.13 5.37
CA VAL A 39 -6.34 -6.92 4.17
C VAL A 39 -7.62 -7.34 3.49
N PHE A 40 -7.76 -6.95 2.23
CA PHE A 40 -8.85 -7.35 1.36
C PHE A 40 -8.32 -8.14 0.16
N ALA A 41 -9.03 -9.19 -0.23
CA ALA A 41 -8.69 -10.02 -1.38
C ALA A 41 -9.86 -10.14 -2.35
N ASP A 42 -9.55 -10.20 -3.64
CA ASP A 42 -10.48 -10.53 -4.71
C ASP A 42 -10.33 -12.02 -5.02
N PRO A 43 -11.31 -12.87 -4.65
CA PRO A 43 -11.21 -14.31 -4.87
C PRO A 43 -11.32 -14.71 -6.35
N ASP A 44 -11.80 -13.82 -7.21
CA ASP A 44 -12.04 -14.13 -8.63
C ASP A 44 -10.87 -13.68 -9.52
N GLN A 45 -10.06 -12.72 -9.08
CA GLN A 45 -8.98 -12.11 -9.89
C GLN A 45 -7.59 -12.18 -9.25
N ASP A 46 -7.42 -12.94 -8.15
CA ASP A 46 -6.15 -13.06 -7.39
C ASP A 46 -5.55 -11.70 -6.96
N GLY A 47 -6.39 -10.67 -6.88
CA GLY A 47 -6.03 -9.32 -6.48
C GLY A 47 -6.06 -9.15 -4.96
N SER A 48 -5.22 -8.26 -4.43
CA SER A 48 -5.24 -7.93 -2.99
C SER A 48 -5.01 -6.44 -2.75
N LEU A 49 -5.74 -5.89 -1.79
CA LEU A 49 -5.54 -4.55 -1.24
C LEU A 49 -5.11 -4.68 0.22
N ILE A 50 -3.98 -4.08 0.55
CA ILE A 50 -3.43 -4.07 1.91
C ILE A 50 -3.31 -2.60 2.33
N PHE A 51 -3.94 -2.27 3.44
CA PHE A 51 -3.77 -0.99 4.12
C PHE A 51 -2.97 -1.24 5.39
N GLU A 52 -1.92 -0.45 5.61
CA GLU A 52 -1.02 -0.64 6.74
C GLU A 52 -0.61 0.72 7.32
N LEU A 53 -0.73 0.85 8.64
CA LEU A 53 -0.28 2.03 9.37
C LEU A 53 1.17 1.81 9.83
N LEU A 54 2.04 2.72 9.40
CA LEU A 54 3.48 2.67 9.68
C LEU A 54 3.94 3.95 10.36
N ASP A 55 4.99 3.85 11.16
CA ASP A 55 5.67 5.00 11.73
C ASP A 55 6.38 5.83 10.64
N LEU A 56 6.41 7.14 10.85
CA LEU A 56 7.09 8.06 9.94
C LEU A 56 8.60 7.84 9.96
N LYS A 57 9.16 7.46 8.81
CA LYS A 57 10.61 7.33 8.60
C LYS A 57 11.22 8.70 8.31
N HIS A 58 11.79 9.32 9.34
CA HIS A 58 12.41 10.66 9.27
C HIS A 58 13.69 10.70 8.44
N GLU A 59 14.37 9.55 8.31
CA GLU A 59 15.61 9.41 7.54
C GLU A 59 15.38 9.32 6.03
N VAL A 60 14.13 9.11 5.61
CA VAL A 60 13.75 9.00 4.19
C VAL A 60 12.98 10.25 3.81
N GLY A 61 13.51 11.01 2.84
CA GLY A 61 12.83 12.19 2.31
C GLY A 61 11.50 11.85 1.65
N ASP A 62 10.58 12.82 1.62
CA ASP A 62 9.18 12.58 1.24
C ASP A 62 9.04 11.96 -0.14
N GLY A 63 9.73 12.52 -1.14
CA GLY A 63 9.71 12.02 -2.53
C GLY A 63 10.30 10.61 -2.72
N GLY A 64 11.10 10.12 -1.77
CA GLY A 64 11.73 8.80 -1.82
C GLY A 64 10.99 7.73 -1.01
N SER A 65 9.95 8.10 -0.27
CA SER A 65 9.33 7.20 0.71
C SER A 65 8.67 5.98 0.07
N ALA A 66 7.87 6.18 -0.97
CA ALA A 66 7.19 5.06 -1.64
C ALA A 66 8.19 4.07 -2.26
N VAL A 67 9.29 4.57 -2.84
CA VAL A 67 10.38 3.74 -3.37
C VAL A 67 11.04 2.93 -2.26
N TRP A 68 11.38 3.58 -1.15
CA TRP A 68 12.03 2.92 -0.02
C TRP A 68 11.19 1.75 0.53
N PHE A 69 9.89 1.97 0.76
CA PHE A 69 9.00 0.90 1.24
C PHE A 69 8.83 -0.22 0.22
N LEU A 70 8.80 0.11 -1.07
CA LEU A 70 8.66 -0.89 -2.11
C LEU A 70 9.92 -1.77 -2.24
N GLN A 71 11.10 -1.18 -2.09
CA GLN A 71 12.38 -1.91 -2.00
C GLN A 71 12.46 -2.77 -0.73
N ASP A 72 11.89 -2.29 0.37
CA ASP A 72 11.81 -3.06 1.61
C ASP A 72 10.96 -4.32 1.43
N ILE A 73 9.78 -4.18 0.81
CA ILE A 73 8.92 -5.31 0.43
C ILE A 73 9.67 -6.29 -0.47
N ALA A 74 10.32 -5.81 -1.54
CA ALA A 74 11.02 -6.69 -2.46
C ALA A 74 12.17 -7.47 -1.80
N ARG A 75 12.91 -6.83 -0.90
CA ARG A 75 14.00 -7.46 -0.14
C ARG A 75 13.49 -8.58 0.77
N GLU A 76 12.38 -8.34 1.47
CA GLU A 76 11.73 -9.36 2.31
C GLU A 76 11.19 -10.54 1.49
N GLN A 77 10.90 -10.32 0.19
CA GLN A 77 10.41 -11.35 -0.72
C GLN A 77 11.51 -12.00 -1.58
N ASP A 78 12.78 -11.63 -1.39
CA ASP A 78 13.91 -12.05 -2.25
C ASP A 78 13.59 -11.90 -3.75
N ALA A 79 12.98 -10.76 -4.09
CA ALA A 79 12.41 -10.51 -5.42
C ALA A 79 13.35 -9.71 -6.32
N GLU A 80 13.39 -10.06 -7.61
CA GLU A 80 13.95 -9.18 -8.64
C GLU A 80 12.88 -8.15 -9.07
N GLU A 81 13.22 -6.86 -9.00
CA GLU A 81 12.26 -5.76 -9.19
C GLU A 81 12.57 -4.90 -10.42
N THR A 82 11.52 -4.45 -11.11
CA THR A 82 11.58 -3.31 -12.04
C THR A 82 10.60 -2.25 -11.57
N MET A 83 11.11 -1.06 -11.27
CA MET A 83 10.39 -0.03 -10.52
C MET A 83 10.17 1.25 -11.33
N HIS A 84 8.97 1.81 -11.20
CA HIS A 84 8.60 3.16 -11.62
C HIS A 84 8.01 3.93 -10.43
N SER A 85 8.37 5.19 -10.24
CA SER A 85 7.89 6.00 -9.12
C SER A 85 7.47 7.40 -9.53
N GLY A 86 6.55 7.99 -8.76
CA GLY A 86 6.06 9.35 -8.94
C GLY A 86 5.61 9.95 -7.61
N THR A 87 5.80 11.26 -7.45
CA THR A 87 5.34 12.02 -6.28
C THR A 87 4.22 12.94 -6.69
N LEU A 88 3.15 12.97 -5.90
CA LEU A 88 1.99 13.84 -6.12
C LEU A 88 1.66 14.59 -4.83
N GLU A 89 1.39 15.88 -4.92
CA GLU A 89 0.79 16.60 -3.80
C GLU A 89 -0.69 16.24 -3.74
N ALA A 90 -1.17 15.79 -2.57
CA ALA A 90 -2.56 15.39 -2.42
C ALA A 90 -3.47 16.61 -2.27
N VAL A 91 -3.86 17.20 -3.40
CA VAL A 91 -4.91 18.21 -3.47
C VAL A 91 -6.26 17.48 -3.43
N GLY A 92 -6.86 17.36 -2.23
CA GLY A 92 -8.19 16.74 -2.07
C GLY A 92 -8.35 15.80 -0.88
N LEU A 93 -7.33 15.60 -0.04
CA LEU A 93 -7.54 15.04 1.31
C LEU A 93 -8.20 16.12 2.18
N THR A 94 -9.50 16.29 2.00
CA THR A 94 -10.31 17.42 2.50
C THR A 94 -10.50 17.45 4.01
N SER A 95 -10.08 16.42 4.74
CA SER A 95 -10.36 16.26 6.18
C SER A 95 -9.13 16.32 7.09
N LEU A 96 -7.93 16.55 6.57
CA LEU A 96 -6.72 16.62 7.39
C LEU A 96 -6.43 18.06 7.81
N ASN A 97 -6.26 18.28 9.12
CA ASN A 97 -5.77 19.55 9.68
C ASN A 97 -4.24 19.68 9.48
N GLY A 98 -3.75 19.55 8.25
CA GLY A 98 -2.33 19.67 7.94
C GLY A 98 -1.96 19.24 6.51
N PRO A 99 -0.77 19.63 6.03
CA PRO A 99 -0.27 19.17 4.75
C PRO A 99 -0.04 17.64 4.79
N ALA A 100 -0.45 16.95 3.74
CA ALA A 100 -0.17 15.54 3.54
C ALA A 100 0.53 15.35 2.20
N ILE A 101 1.60 14.57 2.20
CA ILE A 101 2.34 14.22 0.98
C ILE A 101 1.98 12.80 0.59
N VAL A 102 1.69 12.60 -0.70
CA VAL A 102 1.35 11.27 -1.23
C VAL A 102 2.39 10.89 -2.27
N THR A 103 3.15 9.86 -1.95
CA THR A 103 4.08 9.28 -2.91
C THR A 103 3.55 7.96 -3.40
N THR A 104 3.73 7.70 -4.70
CA THR A 104 3.30 6.46 -5.32
C THR A 104 4.47 5.76 -5.98
N ALA A 105 4.54 4.46 -5.81
CA ALA A 105 5.50 3.62 -6.52
C ALA A 105 4.76 2.41 -7.09
N VAL A 106 5.19 1.99 -8.28
CA VAL A 106 4.70 0.80 -8.95
C VAL A 106 5.89 -0.06 -9.32
N SER A 107 5.85 -1.34 -8.96
CA SER A 107 6.88 -2.28 -9.38
C SER A 107 6.29 -3.57 -9.90
N GLN A 108 6.99 -4.16 -10.85
CA GLN A 108 6.84 -5.57 -11.18
C GLN A 108 7.91 -6.34 -10.42
N MET A 109 7.49 -7.27 -9.57
CA MET A 109 8.37 -8.11 -8.75
C MET A 109 8.26 -9.55 -9.22
N ALA A 110 9.40 -10.18 -9.52
CA ALA A 110 9.48 -11.60 -9.74
C ALA A 110 9.95 -12.28 -8.45
N THR A 111 9.06 -13.03 -7.81
CA THR A 111 9.38 -13.76 -6.57
C THR A 111 9.66 -15.23 -6.89
N ALA A 112 10.73 -15.80 -6.33
CA ALA A 112 10.98 -17.24 -6.35
C ALA A 112 10.60 -17.87 -5.00
N LYS A 113 9.93 -19.02 -4.99
CA LYS A 113 9.64 -19.76 -3.75
C LYS A 113 10.69 -20.85 -3.51
N GLY A 114 11.54 -20.67 -2.49
CA GLY A 114 12.45 -21.69 -1.96
C GLY A 114 13.73 -21.95 -2.80
N ARG A 115 14.39 -23.10 -2.58
CA ARG A 115 15.60 -23.54 -3.33
C ARG A 115 15.28 -24.16 -4.70
N GLN A 116 14.17 -23.77 -5.32
CA GLN A 116 13.83 -24.24 -6.66
C GLN A 116 14.64 -23.42 -7.68
N GLY A 117 15.34 -24.11 -8.58
CA GLY A 117 16.18 -23.48 -9.58
C GLY A 117 15.41 -22.47 -10.45
N ARG A 118 16.17 -21.58 -11.09
CA ARG A 118 15.77 -20.42 -11.92
C ARG A 118 14.65 -20.63 -12.97
N GLU A 119 14.11 -21.83 -13.12
CA GLU A 119 13.18 -22.19 -14.20
C GLU A 119 11.73 -22.46 -13.76
N THR A 120 11.36 -22.29 -12.49
CA THR A 120 9.99 -22.59 -12.05
C THR A 120 9.35 -21.46 -11.23
N HIS A 121 8.39 -20.79 -11.88
CA HIS A 121 7.37 -19.85 -11.39
C HIS A 121 7.86 -18.46 -10.92
N ASN A 122 8.18 -17.59 -11.89
CA ASN A 122 8.23 -16.14 -11.68
C ASN A 122 6.79 -15.63 -11.53
N LEU A 123 6.24 -15.63 -10.32
CA LEU A 123 5.02 -14.86 -10.06
C LEU A 123 5.37 -13.39 -10.21
N VAL A 124 5.02 -12.81 -11.37
CA VAL A 124 5.18 -11.38 -11.60
C VAL A 124 4.02 -10.68 -10.92
N ARG A 125 4.28 -10.12 -9.74
CA ARG A 125 3.30 -9.30 -9.01
C ARG A 125 3.52 -7.84 -9.37
N VAL A 126 2.45 -7.16 -9.78
CA VAL A 126 2.46 -5.70 -9.84
C VAL A 126 2.05 -5.18 -8.47
N VAL A 127 2.96 -4.49 -7.79
CA VAL A 127 2.72 -3.84 -6.50
C VAL A 127 2.50 -2.36 -6.76
N TYR A 128 1.31 -1.86 -6.41
CA TYR A 128 1.02 -0.44 -6.36
C TYR A 128 1.06 -0.01 -4.90
N LEU A 129 1.99 0.88 -4.58
CA LEU A 129 2.16 1.41 -3.23
C LEU A 129 1.84 2.90 -3.24
N ALA A 130 0.89 3.31 -2.41
CA ALA A 130 0.63 4.71 -2.10
C ALA A 130 1.02 4.96 -0.64
N ASN A 131 2.03 5.79 -0.42
CA ASN A 131 2.47 6.20 0.90
C ASN A 131 1.93 7.59 1.21
N LEU A 132 1.07 7.67 2.22
CA LEU A 132 0.50 8.91 2.72
C LEU A 132 1.27 9.31 3.98
N ARG A 133 1.94 10.46 3.95
CA ARG A 133 2.62 11.03 5.11
C ARG A 133 1.77 12.11 5.74
N PHE A 134 1.43 11.94 7.01
CA PHE A 134 0.70 12.91 7.80
C PHE A 134 1.65 13.62 8.77
N TYR A 135 1.86 14.92 8.55
CA TYR A 135 2.58 15.76 9.51
C TYR A 135 1.52 16.38 10.43
N ARG A 136 1.42 15.90 11.67
CA ARG A 136 0.63 16.62 12.67
C ARG A 136 1.22 18.01 12.85
N CYS A 137 0.39 19.04 12.81
CA CYS A 137 0.77 20.34 13.37
C CYS A 137 0.45 20.32 14.88
N GLY A 138 1.50 20.32 15.72
CA GLY A 138 1.45 20.35 17.20
C GLY A 138 1.88 19.01 17.83
N ASP A 139 2.95 18.89 18.62
CA ASP A 139 3.61 19.86 19.51
C ASP A 139 5.13 19.92 19.29
N HIS A 140 5.71 21.13 19.41
CA HIS A 140 7.13 21.48 19.20
C HIS A 140 7.60 21.67 17.74
N CYS A 141 7.20 22.81 17.16
CA CYS A 141 8.16 23.59 16.39
C CYS A 141 8.95 24.47 17.38
N ILE A 142 10.17 24.05 17.72
CA ILE A 142 11.27 24.92 18.19
C ILE A 142 12.52 24.52 17.43
#